data_AF-A0AAJ2U597-F1
#
_entry.id   AF-A0AAJ2U597-F1
#
_cell.length_a   1.000
_cell.length_b   1.000
_cell.length_c   1.000
_cell.angle_alpha   90.00
_cell.angle_beta   90.00
_cell.angle_gamma   90.00
#
_symmetry.space_group_name_H-M   'P 1'
#
loop_
_entity.id
_entity.type
_entity.pdbx_description
1 polymer ?
#
loop_
_entity_poly.entity_id
_entity_poly.type
_entity_poly.pdbx_seq_one_letter_code
_entity_poly.pdbx_strand_id
1 'polypeptide(L)'
;VNKSKDQETAYQYNEVQTNLQLINTYNVIIKSPAILELVIKDLHLDMTVKELNKKITVQNEKDSQVVNLSVQDTSAATAAKIANKTAQVFQK
;
A
#
# COMPACT_ATOMS: atom_id res chain seq x y z
N VAL A 1 31.83 -4.26 30.05
CA VAL A 1 30.62 -3.40 29.91
C VAL A 1 30.18 -3.17 28.45
N ASN A 2 30.40 -4.13 27.52
CA ASN A 2 30.10 -3.91 26.08
C ASN A 2 28.89 -4.67 25.53
N LYS A 3 28.22 -5.51 26.33
CA LYS A 3 27.08 -6.34 25.86
C LYS A 3 25.80 -5.54 25.58
N SER A 4 25.60 -4.40 26.24
CA SER A 4 24.37 -3.62 26.14
C SER A 4 24.22 -2.91 24.78
N LYS A 5 25.31 -2.37 24.23
CA LYS A 5 25.32 -1.67 22.93
C LYS A 5 25.13 -2.62 21.75
N ASP A 6 25.72 -3.82 21.81
CA ASP A 6 25.56 -4.82 20.76
C ASP A 6 24.14 -5.38 20.72
N GLN A 7 23.50 -5.54 21.88
CA GLN A 7 22.09 -5.93 21.98
C GLN A 7 21.17 -4.83 21.45
N GLU A 8 21.35 -3.57 21.85
CA GLU A 8 20.55 -2.43 21.34
C GLU A 8 20.65 -2.28 19.81
N THR A 9 21.84 -2.44 19.24
CA THR A 9 22.04 -2.35 17.78
C THR A 9 21.35 -3.50 17.04
N ALA A 10 21.38 -4.72 17.61
CA ALA A 10 20.66 -5.86 17.05
C ALA A 10 19.13 -5.71 17.14
N TYR A 11 18.61 -5.12 18.22
CA TYR A 11 17.18 -4.81 18.35
C TYR A 11 16.75 -3.78 17.31
N GLN A 12 17.49 -2.69 17.11
CA GLN A 12 17.17 -1.67 16.09
C GLN A 12 17.16 -2.24 14.67
N TYR A 13 18.11 -3.13 14.34
CA TYR A 13 18.13 -3.78 13.02
C TYR A 13 16.90 -4.70 12.82
N ASN A 14 16.53 -5.47 13.84
CA ASN A 14 15.35 -6.33 13.80
C ASN A 14 14.05 -5.52 13.70
N GLU A 15 13.96 -4.36 14.37
CA GLU A 15 12.84 -3.43 14.26
C GLU A 15 12.71 -2.88 12.84
N VAL A 16 13.81 -2.42 12.24
CA VAL A 16 13.81 -1.94 10.84
C VAL A 16 13.34 -3.05 9.89
N GLN A 17 13.87 -4.27 10.05
CA GLN A 17 13.48 -5.40 9.21
C GLN A 17 11.99 -5.78 9.39
N THR A 18 11.49 -5.75 10.62
CA THR A 18 10.06 -6.00 10.92
C THR A 18 9.18 -4.92 10.29
N ASN A 19 9.58 -3.65 10.38
CA ASN A 19 8.87 -2.54 9.76
C ASN A 19 8.82 -2.71 8.23
N LEU A 20 9.92 -3.09 7.59
CA LEU A 20 9.94 -3.35 6.14
C LEU A 20 9.02 -4.52 5.75
N GLN A 21 8.91 -5.57 6.58
CA GLN A 21 7.95 -6.66 6.35
C GLN A 21 6.50 -6.18 6.45
N LEU A 22 6.18 -5.33 7.43
CA LEU A 22 4.83 -4.78 7.61
C LEU A 22 4.38 -3.97 6.38
N ILE A 23 5.30 -3.26 5.71
CA ILE A 23 4.96 -2.53 4.48
C ILE A 23 4.50 -3.49 3.38
N ASN A 24 5.16 -4.64 3.23
CA ASN A 24 4.72 -5.65 2.26
C ASN A 24 3.32 -6.17 2.56
N THR A 25 2.99 -6.34 3.84
CA THR A 25 1.62 -6.68 4.28
C THR A 25 0.64 -5.58 3.89
N TYR A 26 0.98 -4.30 4.10
CA TYR A 26 0.12 -3.19 3.71
C TYR A 26 -0.12 -3.12 2.20
N ASN A 27 0.88 -3.43 1.36
CA ASN A 27 0.68 -3.49 -0.09
C ASN A 27 -0.40 -4.49 -0.50
N VAL A 28 -0.43 -5.65 0.17
CA VAL A 28 -1.45 -6.69 -0.07
C VAL A 28 -2.82 -6.20 0.41
N ILE A 29 -2.88 -5.55 1.58
CA ILE A 29 -4.13 -5.02 2.14
C ILE A 29 -4.72 -3.92 1.25
N ILE A 30 -3.91 -2.98 0.77
CA ILE A 30 -4.33 -1.89 -0.14
C ILE A 30 -5.03 -2.45 -1.39
N LYS A 31 -4.52 -3.57 -1.92
CA LYS A 31 -5.07 -4.23 -3.11
C LYS A 31 -6.11 -5.32 -2.80
N SER A 32 -6.50 -5.49 -1.54
CA SER A 32 -7.43 -6.54 -1.12
C SER A 32 -8.83 -6.33 -1.70
N PRO A 33 -9.62 -7.41 -1.91
CA PRO A 33 -10.99 -7.29 -2.40
C PRO A 33 -11.85 -6.35 -1.55
N ALA A 34 -11.73 -6.41 -0.22
CA ALA A 34 -12.49 -5.56 0.68
C ALA A 34 -12.27 -4.06 0.42
N ILE A 35 -11.02 -3.63 0.18
CA ILE A 35 -10.72 -2.23 -0.16
C ILE A 35 -11.24 -1.90 -1.57
N LEU A 36 -10.95 -2.75 -2.55
CA LEU A 36 -11.27 -2.46 -3.96
C LEU A 36 -12.78 -2.47 -4.25
N GLU A 37 -13.55 -3.32 -3.57
CA GLU A 37 -15.01 -3.32 -3.65
C GLU A 37 -15.61 -2.01 -3.14
N LEU A 38 -15.08 -1.47 -2.04
CA LEU A 38 -15.50 -0.17 -1.50
C LEU A 38 -15.15 0.96 -2.47
N VAL A 39 -13.97 0.94 -3.10
CA VAL A 39 -13.58 1.94 -4.11
C VAL A 39 -14.53 1.91 -5.32
N ILE A 40 -14.84 0.72 -5.83
CA ILE A 40 -15.77 0.52 -6.95
C ILE A 40 -17.15 1.07 -6.59
N LYS A 41 -17.65 0.74 -5.40
CA LYS A 41 -18.94 1.18 -4.90
C LYS A 41 -19.01 2.70 -4.71
N ASP A 42 -18.00 3.30 -4.06
CA ASP A 42 -17.95 4.73 -3.75
C ASP A 42 -17.85 5.60 -5.00
N LEU A 43 -17.20 5.11 -6.06
CA LEU A 43 -17.00 5.84 -7.31
C LEU A 43 -17.97 5.42 -8.43
N HIS A 44 -18.86 4.46 -8.17
CA HIS A 44 -19.79 3.90 -9.15
C HIS A 44 -19.09 3.41 -10.44
N LEU A 45 -17.97 2.70 -10.28
CA LEU A 45 -17.19 2.21 -11.41
C LEU A 45 -17.88 0.98 -12.04
N ASP A 46 -18.00 0.99 -13.36
CA ASP A 46 -18.47 -0.18 -14.12
C ASP A 46 -17.29 -1.12 -14.43
N MET A 47 -16.76 -1.77 -13.38
CA MET A 47 -15.69 -2.77 -13.50
C MET A 47 -15.66 -3.71 -12.29
N THR A 48 -15.07 -4.87 -12.49
CA THR A 48 -14.83 -5.86 -11.44
C THR A 48 -13.60 -5.51 -10.59
N VAL A 49 -13.52 -6.08 -9.39
CA VAL A 49 -12.33 -6.02 -8.52
C VAL A 49 -11.07 -6.46 -9.27
N LYS A 50 -11.17 -7.50 -10.09
CA LYS A 50 -10.03 -8.04 -10.86
C LYS A 50 -9.54 -7.03 -11.91
N GLU A 51 -10.44 -6.34 -12.58
CA GLU A 51 -10.09 -5.30 -13.56
C GLU A 51 -9.47 -4.09 -12.87
N LEU A 52 -10.05 -3.64 -11.75
CA LEU A 52 -9.48 -2.57 -10.96
C LEU A 52 -8.09 -2.93 -10.41
N ASN A 53 -7.93 -4.16 -9.91
CA ASN A 53 -6.65 -4.63 -9.36
C ASN A 53 -5.53 -4.63 -10.42
N LYS A 54 -5.85 -4.92 -11.69
CA LYS A 54 -4.89 -4.84 -12.81
C LYS A 54 -4.48 -3.40 -13.14
N LYS A 55 -5.35 -2.42 -12.89
CA LYS A 55 -5.06 -0.99 -13.10
C LYS A 55 -4.22 -0.40 -11.96
N ILE A 56 -4.21 -1.03 -10.79
CA ILE A 56 -3.54 -0.53 -9.59
C ILE A 56 -2.18 -1.20 -9.41
N THR A 57 -1.16 -0.38 -9.18
CA THR A 57 0.17 -0.82 -8.77
C THR A 57 0.53 -0.20 -7.43
N VAL A 58 1.01 -1.03 -6.50
CA VAL A 58 1.46 -0.61 -5.17
C VAL A 58 2.86 -1.15 -4.98
N GLN A 59 3.81 -0.26 -4.69
CA GLN A 59 5.23 -0.60 -4.53
C GLN A 59 5.83 0.19 -3.37
N ASN A 60 6.88 -0.36 -2.77
CA ASN A 60 7.62 0.35 -1.73
C ASN A 60 8.68 1.21 -2.38
N GLU A 61 8.85 2.42 -1.86
CA GLU A 61 10.03 3.21 -2.15
C GLU A 61 11.25 2.53 -1.51
N LYS A 62 12.36 2.47 -2.24
CA LYS A 62 13.52 1.70 -1.82
C LYS A 62 14.10 2.30 -0.54
N ASP A 63 14.45 1.42 0.41
CA ASP A 63 15.06 1.79 1.69
C ASP A 63 14.23 2.80 2.50
N SER A 64 12.90 2.82 2.29
CA SER A 64 11.98 3.79 2.87
C SER A 64 10.70 3.12 3.36
N GLN A 65 10.02 3.79 4.31
CA GLN A 65 8.68 3.42 4.76
C GLN A 65 7.56 4.04 3.91
N VAL A 66 7.92 4.56 2.74
CA VAL A 66 7.00 5.19 1.79
C VAL A 66 6.46 4.15 0.81
N VAL A 67 5.15 4.20 0.57
CA VAL A 67 4.45 3.37 -0.41
C VAL A 67 3.97 4.24 -1.56
N ASN A 68 4.29 3.82 -2.78
CA ASN A 68 3.82 4.44 -4.01
C ASN A 68 2.60 3.68 -4.54
N LEU A 69 1.47 4.38 -4.65
CA LEU A 69 0.24 3.90 -5.27
C LEU A 69 0.05 4.60 -6.62
N SER A 70 -0.01 3.83 -7.69
CA SER A 70 -0.29 4.34 -9.04
C SER A 70 -1.48 3.61 -9.68
N VAL A 71 -2.21 4.35 -10.52
CA VAL A 71 -3.38 3.85 -11.23
C VAL A 71 -3.26 4.20 -12.70
N GLN A 72 -3.42 3.21 -13.57
CA GLN A 72 -3.45 3.41 -15.01
C GLN A 72 -4.88 3.33 -15.54
N ASP A 73 -5.33 4.41 -16.17
CA ASP A 73 -6.63 4.51 -16.80
C ASP A 73 -6.55 5.36 -18.08
N THR A 74 -7.51 5.20 -18.98
CA THR A 74 -7.60 6.01 -20.20
C THR A 74 -7.95 7.46 -19.89
N SER A 75 -8.61 7.72 -18.75
CA SER A 75 -8.90 9.05 -18.23
C SER A 75 -7.99 9.37 -17.05
N ALA A 76 -7.14 10.39 -17.20
CA ALA A 76 -6.29 10.88 -16.10
C ALA A 76 -7.12 11.31 -14.87
N ALA A 77 -8.30 11.89 -15.09
CA ALA A 77 -9.21 12.27 -14.02
C ALA A 77 -9.76 11.04 -13.26
N THR A 78 -10.08 9.96 -13.98
CA THR A 78 -10.55 8.70 -13.38
C THR A 78 -9.42 8.03 -12.61
N ALA A 79 -8.21 7.95 -13.19
CA ALA A 79 -7.03 7.42 -12.52
C ALA A 79 -6.76 8.13 -11.18
N ALA A 80 -6.78 9.47 -11.17
CA ALA A 80 -6.58 10.27 -9.97
C ALA A 80 -7.67 10.00 -8.91
N LYS A 81 -8.94 9.94 -9.31
CA LYS A 81 -10.06 9.62 -8.41
C LYS A 81 -9.89 8.25 -7.76
N ILE A 82 -9.53 7.24 -8.55
CA ILE A 82 -9.31 5.88 -8.05
C ILE A 82 -8.13 5.84 -7.08
N ALA A 83 -6.99 6.44 -7.43
CA ALA A 83 -5.81 6.48 -6.56
C ALA A 83 -6.15 7.11 -5.20
N ASN A 84 -6.75 8.30 -5.23
CA ASN A 84 -7.13 9.03 -4.03
C ASN A 84 -8.17 8.28 -3.19
N LYS A 85 -9.19 7.69 -3.84
CA LYS A 85 -10.21 6.92 -3.13
C LYS A 85 -9.63 5.66 -2.49
N THR A 86 -8.73 4.96 -3.19
CA THR A 86 -8.07 3.76 -2.66
C THR A 86 -7.25 4.10 -1.40
N ALA A 87 -6.47 5.18 -1.45
CA ALA A 87 -5.73 5.67 -0.29
C ALA A 87 -6.67 6.07 0.87
N GLN A 88 -7.78 6.75 0.57
CA GLN A 88 -8.78 7.15 1.57
C GLN A 88 -9.45 5.94 2.23
N VAL A 89 -9.83 4.92 1.46
CA VAL A 89 -10.47 3.72 2.00
C VAL A 89 -9.50 2.93 2.87
N PHE A 90 -8.23 2.82 2.46
CA PHE A 90 -7.20 2.15 3.25
C PHE A 90 -6.90 2.83 4.60
N GLN A 91 -7.04 4.16 4.68
CA GLN A 91 -6.79 4.93 5.91
C GLN A 91 -7.90 4.76 6.98
N LYS A 92 -9.12 4.36 6.58
CA LYS A 92 -10.27 4.22 7.49
C LYS A 92 -10.14 2.98 8.36
#